data_AF-A0A963RSV4-F1
#
_entry.id   AF-A0A963RSV4-F1
#
_cell.length_a   1.000
_cell.length_b   1.000
_cell.length_c   1.000
_cell.angle_alpha   90.00
_cell.angle_beta   90.00
_cell.angle_gamma   90.00
#
_symmetry.space_group_name_H-M   'P 1'
#
loop_
_entity.id
_entity.type
_entity.pdbx_description
1 polymer ?
#
loop_
_entity_poly.entity_id
_entity_poly.type
_entity_poly.pdbx_seq_one_letter_code
_entity_poly.pdbx_strand_id
1 'polypeptide(L)'
;DRHQLHQRLRRLADLLPPERRHSAAVQDLLAGLADPTITLVHVIHRRKAYETQTKDYEFSRLSMTEHWQAGLADMAASFALLRRQPAPRPGEFRVLDYRADIAPP
;
A
#
# COMPACT_ATOMS: atom_id res chain seq x y z
N ASP A 1 -16.06 -7.57 -6.01
CA ASP A 1 -17.50 -7.18 -6.00
C ASP A 1 -17.95 -6.43 -4.75
N ARG A 2 -17.88 -7.01 -3.55
CA ARG A 2 -18.33 -6.34 -2.29
C ARG A 2 -17.78 -4.92 -2.11
N HIS A 3 -16.48 -4.75 -2.34
CA HIS A 3 -15.81 -3.46 -2.20
C HIS A 3 -16.35 -2.37 -3.13
N GLN A 4 -16.59 -2.72 -4.40
CA GLN A 4 -17.13 -1.78 -5.38
C GLN A 4 -18.58 -1.39 -5.05
N LEU A 5 -19.38 -2.34 -4.52
CA LEU A 5 -20.73 -2.07 -4.03
C LEU A 5 -20.70 -1.05 -2.88
N HIS A 6 -19.83 -1.26 -1.88
CA HIS A 6 -19.70 -0.35 -0.75
C HIS A 6 -19.25 1.06 -1.18
N GLN A 7 -18.32 1.17 -2.13
CA GLN A 7 -17.93 2.46 -2.70
C GLN A 7 -19.10 3.15 -3.43
N ARG A 8 -19.90 2.41 -4.20
CA ARG A 8 -21.08 2.97 -4.90
C ARG A 8 -22.15 3.45 -3.93
N LEU A 9 -22.42 2.68 -2.86
CA LEU A 9 -23.37 3.06 -1.82
C LEU A 9 -22.94 4.32 -1.07
N ARG A 10 -21.65 4.48 -0.76
CA ARG A 10 -21.11 5.72 -0.18
C ARG A 10 -21.32 6.92 -1.09
N ARG A 11 -20.97 6.80 -2.38
CA ARG A 11 -21.18 7.88 -3.36
C ARG A 11 -22.66 8.24 -3.50
N LEU A 12 -23.56 7.26 -3.46
CA LEU A 12 -25.00 7.49 -3.50
C LEU A 12 -25.48 8.24 -2.26
N ALA A 13 -24.95 7.91 -1.07
CA ALA A 13 -25.24 8.64 0.16
C ALA A 13 -24.72 10.09 0.13
N ASP A 14 -23.61 10.37 -0.55
CA ASP A 14 -23.09 11.73 -0.75
C ASP A 14 -23.98 12.60 -1.66
N LEU A 15 -24.76 11.99 -2.55
CA LEU A 15 -25.71 12.69 -3.43
C LEU A 15 -27.04 13.01 -2.75
N LEU A 16 -27.27 12.48 -1.54
CA LEU A 16 -28.51 12.73 -0.80
C LEU A 16 -28.50 14.13 -0.17
N PRO A 17 -29.68 14.78 -0.08
CA PRO A 17 -29.82 15.99 0.72
C PRO A 17 -29.39 15.76 2.17
N PRO A 18 -28.82 16.77 2.85
CA PRO A 18 -28.29 16.61 4.21
C PRO A 18 -29.36 16.10 5.19
N GLU A 19 -30.63 16.44 5.01
CA GLU A 19 -31.74 15.98 5.86
C GLU A 19 -31.92 14.46 5.78
N ARG A 20 -31.73 13.87 4.59
CA ARG A 20 -31.84 12.42 4.39
C ARG A 20 -30.55 11.68 4.71
N ARG A 21 -29.40 12.33 4.51
CA ARG A 21 -28.08 11.78 4.83
C ARG A 21 -27.92 11.49 6.33
N HIS A 22 -28.51 12.33 7.18
CA HIS A 22 -28.49 12.14 8.64
C HIS A 22 -29.63 11.26 9.17
N SER A 23 -30.48 10.70 8.30
CA SER A 23 -31.50 9.76 8.74
C SER A 23 -30.88 8.48 9.31
N ALA A 24 -31.51 7.90 10.33
CA ALA A 24 -31.04 6.68 10.99
C ALA A 24 -30.78 5.54 10.00
N ALA A 25 -31.68 5.33 9.03
CA ALA A 25 -31.55 4.29 8.02
C ALA A 25 -30.29 4.45 7.13
N VAL A 26 -29.91 5.69 6.78
CA VAL A 26 -28.71 5.95 5.98
C VAL A 26 -27.45 5.77 6.83
N GLN A 27 -27.48 6.19 8.09
CA GLN A 27 -26.36 6.00 9.02
C GLN A 27 -26.12 4.51 9.32
N ASP A 28 -27.17 3.74 9.57
CA ASP A 28 -27.08 2.29 9.79
C ASP A 28 -26.52 1.56 8.57
N LEU A 29 -26.96 1.96 7.37
CA LEU A 29 -26.41 1.45 6.12
C LEU A 29 -24.91 1.76 6.04
N LEU A 30 -24.50 3.02 6.24
CA LEU A 30 -23.11 3.46 6.14
C LEU A 30 -22.18 2.79 7.16
N ALA A 31 -22.69 2.50 8.37
CA ALA A 31 -21.95 1.80 9.41
C ALA A 31 -21.52 0.39 8.97
N GLY A 32 -22.37 -0.30 8.20
CA GLY A 32 -22.09 -1.63 7.65
C GLY A 32 -21.10 -1.64 6.48
N LEU A 33 -20.75 -0.48 5.91
CA LEU A 33 -19.88 -0.39 4.72
C LEU A 33 -18.39 -0.24 5.06
N ALA A 34 -17.99 -0.41 6.33
CA ALA A 34 -16.62 -0.27 6.79
C ALA A 34 -15.68 -1.32 6.18
N ASP A 35 -15.26 -1.10 4.93
CA ASP A 35 -14.20 -1.87 4.31
C ASP A 35 -12.86 -1.56 4.98
N PRO A 36 -12.04 -2.58 5.24
CA PRO A 36 -10.69 -2.35 5.75
C PRO A 36 -9.90 -1.56 4.70
N THR A 37 -9.23 -0.52 5.18
CA THR A 37 -8.27 0.21 4.38
C THR A 37 -6.95 -0.55 4.39
N ILE A 38 -6.42 -0.88 3.20
CA ILE A 38 -5.24 -1.73 3.03
C ILE A 38 -4.19 -0.95 2.24
N THR A 39 -2.98 -0.86 2.79
CA THR A 39 -1.80 -0.35 2.08
C THR A 39 -0.79 -1.48 1.94
N LEU A 40 -0.52 -1.90 0.69
CA LEU A 40 0.50 -2.87 0.36
C LEU A 40 1.78 -2.13 -0.03
N VAL A 41 2.90 -2.41 0.65
CA VAL A 41 4.21 -1.84 0.30
C VAL A 41 5.08 -2.94 -0.29
N HIS A 42 5.51 -2.77 -1.54
CA HIS A 42 6.38 -3.72 -2.22
C HIS A 42 7.84 -3.48 -1.84
N VAL A 43 8.43 -4.48 -1.19
CA VAL A 43 9.87 -4.54 -0.92
C VAL A 43 10.43 -5.70 -1.72
N ILE A 44 10.73 -5.43 -2.99
CA ILE A 44 11.23 -6.45 -3.92
C ILE A 44 12.75 -6.40 -3.93
N HIS A 45 13.39 -7.44 -3.41
CA HIS A 45 14.83 -7.62 -3.55
C HIS A 45 15.17 -7.92 -5.01
N ARG A 46 15.66 -6.92 -5.74
CA ARG A 46 16.10 -7.10 -7.13
C ARG A 46 17.59 -7.40 -7.16
N ARG A 47 17.93 -8.54 -7.74
CA ARG A 47 19.30 -8.99 -8.02
C ARG A 47 20.06 -7.88 -8.80
N LYS A 48 21.28 -7.54 -8.40
CA LYS A 48 22.12 -6.59 -9.18
C LYS A 48 22.49 -7.27 -10.50
N ALA A 49 22.54 -6.53 -11.61
CA ALA A 49 22.85 -7.07 -12.94
C ALA A 49 24.22 -7.79 -13.05
N TYR A 50 25.10 -7.61 -12.06
CA TYR A 50 26.42 -8.24 -11.96
C TYR A 50 26.40 -9.58 -11.20
N GLU A 51 25.26 -10.02 -10.69
CA GLU A 51 25.07 -11.37 -10.17
C GLU A 51 24.91 -12.36 -11.33
N THR A 52 26.02 -12.62 -12.02
CA THR A 52 26.15 -13.68 -13.03
C THR A 52 25.82 -15.03 -12.39
N GLN A 53 25.57 -16.05 -13.22
CA GLN A 53 25.20 -17.46 -12.99
C GLN A 53 25.74 -18.19 -11.73
N THR A 54 26.67 -17.61 -10.98
CA THR A 54 27.21 -18.10 -9.69
C THR A 54 26.36 -17.72 -8.48
N LYS A 55 25.31 -16.89 -8.61
CA LYS A 55 24.50 -16.42 -7.49
C LYS A 55 23.94 -17.52 -6.60
N ASP A 56 23.65 -18.68 -7.16
CA ASP A 56 23.06 -19.79 -6.40
C ASP A 56 24.12 -20.56 -5.57
N TYR A 57 25.41 -20.19 -5.67
CA TYR A 57 26.53 -20.78 -4.91
C TYR A 57 27.31 -19.76 -4.05
N GLU A 58 27.01 -18.47 -4.16
CA GLU A 58 27.80 -17.39 -3.53
C GLU A 58 27.18 -16.98 -2.18
N PHE A 59 27.41 -17.83 -1.16
CA PHE A 59 27.00 -17.59 0.23
C PHE A 59 28.16 -17.08 1.10
N SER A 60 29.08 -16.32 0.49
CA SER A 60 30.18 -15.75 1.25
C SER A 60 29.65 -14.80 2.33
N ARG A 61 30.35 -14.71 3.46
CA ARG A 61 29.95 -13.81 4.56
C ARG A 61 29.86 -12.35 4.09
N LEU A 62 30.73 -11.95 3.15
CA LEU A 62 30.71 -10.61 2.57
C LEU A 62 29.41 -10.39 1.79
N SER A 63 29.07 -11.27 0.87
CA SER A 63 27.87 -11.17 0.03
C SER A 63 26.59 -11.20 0.86
N MET A 64 26.51 -12.06 1.88
CA MET A 64 25.38 -12.06 2.82
C MET A 64 25.25 -10.76 3.60
N THR A 65 26.38 -10.18 4.05
CA THR A 65 26.38 -8.89 4.74
C THR A 65 25.88 -7.77 3.83
N GLU A 66 26.33 -7.75 2.57
CA GLU A 66 25.86 -6.78 1.58
C GLU A 66 24.37 -6.94 1.27
N HIS A 67 23.86 -8.17 1.13
CA HIS A 67 22.43 -8.42 0.92
C HIS A 67 21.58 -7.98 2.11
N TRP A 68 22.02 -8.21 3.35
CA TRP A 68 21.32 -7.72 4.53
C TRP A 68 21.30 -6.20 4.62
N GLN A 69 22.44 -5.55 4.36
CA GLN A 69 22.52 -4.09 4.35
C GLN A 69 21.61 -3.49 3.27
N ALA A 70 21.59 -4.08 2.07
CA ALA A 70 20.69 -3.66 1.00
C ALA A 70 19.22 -3.83 1.40
N GLY A 71 18.84 -4.98 1.97
CA GLY A 71 17.48 -5.20 2.46
C GLY A 71 17.06 -4.24 3.56
N LEU A 72 17.96 -3.91 4.49
CA LEU A 72 17.72 -2.93 5.55
C LEU A 72 17.48 -1.53 4.97
N ALA A 73 18.30 -1.11 4.00
CA ALA A 73 18.15 0.18 3.33
C ALA A 73 16.82 0.26 2.55
N ASP A 74 16.45 -0.80 1.84
CA ASP A 74 15.19 -0.90 1.10
C ASP A 74 13.97 -0.82 2.04
N MET A 75 14.02 -1.49 3.19
CA MET A 75 12.99 -1.39 4.23
C MET A 75 12.89 0.03 4.80
N ALA A 76 14.02 0.67 5.11
CA ALA A 76 14.05 2.04 5.61
C ALA A 76 13.44 3.03 4.62
N ALA A 77 13.76 2.89 3.32
CA ALA A 77 13.16 3.69 2.25
C ALA A 77 11.65 3.45 2.13
N SER A 78 11.21 2.19 2.25
CA SER A 78 9.80 1.81 2.21
C SER A 78 9.00 2.43 3.37
N PHE A 79 9.55 2.44 4.58
CA PHE A 79 8.96 3.13 5.72
C PHE A 79 8.91 4.65 5.53
N ALA A 80 9.97 5.23 4.98
CA ALA A 80 10.01 6.67 4.69
C ALA A 80 8.95 7.06 3.65
N LEU A 81 8.76 6.25 2.60
CA LEU A 81 7.69 6.42 1.62
C LEU A 81 6.31 6.35 2.30
N LEU A 82 6.06 5.30 3.08
CA LEU A 82 4.78 5.12 3.78
C LEU A 82 4.44 6.33 4.67
N ARG A 83 5.43 6.87 5.39
CA ARG A 83 5.24 8.03 6.28
C ARG A 83 4.90 9.32 5.53
N ARG A 84 5.30 9.44 4.26
CA ARG A 84 4.99 10.60 3.40
C ARG A 84 3.61 10.55 2.79
N GLN A 85 2.96 9.38 2.79
CA GLN A 85 1.65 9.23 2.18
C GLN A 85 0.56 9.88 3.04
N PRO A 86 -0.48 10.46 2.42
CA PRO A 86 -1.63 10.96 3.15
C PRO A 86 -2.38 9.81 3.84
N ALA A 87 -3.17 10.17 4.84
CA ALA A 87 -4.09 9.23 5.48
C ALA A 87 -4.95 8.55 4.41
N PRO A 88 -4.97 7.21 4.37
CA PRO A 88 -5.70 6.50 3.34
C PRO A 88 -7.20 6.71 3.51
N ARG A 89 -7.93 6.73 2.40
CA ARG A 89 -9.39 6.87 2.43
C ARG A 89 -10.02 5.61 3.04
N PRO A 90 -11.19 5.73 3.69
CA PRO A 90 -11.93 4.56 4.17
C PRO A 90 -12.24 3.60 3.02
N GLY A 91 -11.80 2.35 3.14
CA GLY A 91 -11.91 1.37 2.06
C GLY A 91 -11.01 1.71 0.86
N GLU A 92 -9.83 2.28 1.05
CA GLU A 92 -8.85 2.38 -0.02
C GLU A 92 -7.96 1.14 -0.04
N PHE A 93 -7.73 0.57 -1.22
CA PHE A 93 -6.64 -0.36 -1.47
C PHE A 93 -5.59 0.37 -2.31
N ARG A 94 -4.37 0.51 -1.79
CA ARG A 94 -3.27 1.14 -2.50
C ARG A 94 -2.00 0.30 -2.42
N VAL A 95 -1.19 0.39 -3.47
CA VAL A 95 0.10 -0.28 -3.59
C VAL A 95 1.17 0.80 -3.70
N LEU A 96 2.23 0.68 -2.90
CA LEU A 96 3.38 1.57 -2.89
C LEU A 96 4.63 0.78 -3.27
N ASP A 97 5.48 1.33 -4.11
CA ASP A 97 6.77 0.74 -4.48
C ASP A 97 7.86 1.79 -4.27
N TYR A 98 8.74 1.56 -3.30
CA TYR A 98 9.78 2.53 -2.96
C TYR A 98 10.81 2.75 -4.08
N ARG A 99 10.92 1.87 -5.09
CA ARG A 99 11.82 2.12 -6.23
C ARG A 99 11.12 2.73 -7.44
N ALA A 100 9.83 2.49 -7.64
CA ALA A 100 9.07 3.12 -8.72
C ALA A 100 8.59 4.53 -8.33
N ASP A 101 8.22 4.73 -7.07
CA ASP A 101 7.65 5.98 -6.55
C ASP A 101 8.72 6.98 -6.06
N ILE A 102 10.00 6.61 -6.21
CA ILE A 102 11.18 7.50 -6.10
C ILE A 102 11.77 7.67 -7.51
N ALA A 103 10.99 8.16 -8.47
CA ALA A 103 11.58 8.73 -9.69
C ALA A 103 12.16 10.12 -9.36
N PRO A 104 13.38 10.47 -9.82
CA PRO A 104 13.92 11.80 -9.63
C PRO A 104 13.19 12.85 -10.50
N PRO A 105 13.27 14.15 -10.18
CA PRO A 105 12.83 15.22 -11.07
C PRO A 105 13.62 15.24 -12.40
#